data_AF-A0A7V8XND1-F1
#
_entry.id   AF-A0A7V8XND1-F1
#
_cell.length_a   1.000
_cell.length_b   1.000
_cell.length_c   1.000
_cell.angle_alpha   90.00
_cell.angle_beta   90.00
_cell.angle_gamma   90.00
#
_symmetry.space_group_name_H-M   'P 1'
#
loop_
_entity.id
_entity.type
_entity.pdbx_description
1 polymer ?
#
loop_
_entity_poly.entity_id
_entity_poly.type
_entity_poly.pdbx_seq_one_letter_code
_entity_poly.pdbx_strand_id
1 'polypeptide(L)'
;MSTSNTIARERVRIYVTGSCDGLDRLRDGLASHPELDFVGWSENVAEATAALAGGHLQVVVHATRETSLPAAELAAIREQTRSPIVMLASGESSALLDEALETEGVADVILLPQLAENVVFALRKAAHAGRRLHAEGPQARHGRIVTVFSPKGGTGKTVTATNLAASYAKYEKKRTLLLDLDLQFGDAAIMLGLEPEKTIYDLVTAPGELDSEKLAGYVTTHTCGLDILPAPLRPEDAELVTESKLTRLLEVARESYDVIVVDTSPFFHGPMLATLDRTDELLMVCALD
;
A
#
# COMPACT_ATOMS: atom_id res chain seq x y z
N MET A 1 -0.42 -20.59 -31.44
CA MET A 1 0.09 -19.20 -31.49
C MET A 1 0.12 -18.69 -30.07
N SER A 2 1.33 -18.54 -29.53
CA SER A 2 1.59 -18.12 -28.16
C SER A 2 1.39 -16.61 -28.05
N THR A 3 0.41 -16.17 -27.28
CA THR A 3 0.30 -14.77 -26.84
C THR A 3 0.68 -14.70 -25.38
N SER A 4 1.95 -14.40 -25.14
CA SER A 4 2.48 -13.97 -23.84
C SER A 4 1.67 -12.77 -23.37
N ASN A 5 0.80 -12.96 -22.38
CA ASN A 5 0.11 -11.87 -21.70
C ASN A 5 1.07 -11.31 -20.64
N THR A 6 1.99 -10.45 -21.08
CA THR A 6 2.86 -9.71 -20.16
C THR A 6 2.01 -8.64 -19.49
N ILE A 7 1.57 -8.92 -18.26
CA ILE A 7 1.00 -7.93 -17.34
C ILE A 7 1.97 -6.74 -17.31
N ALA A 8 1.58 -5.60 -17.86
CA ALA A 8 2.39 -4.40 -17.83
C ALA A 8 2.53 -3.96 -16.37
N ARG A 9 3.71 -4.21 -15.77
CA ARG A 9 4.04 -3.66 -14.45
C ARG A 9 3.97 -2.14 -14.54
N GLU A 10 3.28 -1.52 -13.59
CA GLU A 10 3.22 -0.07 -13.44
C GLU A 10 4.66 0.49 -13.35
N ARG A 11 5.03 1.37 -14.29
CA ARG A 11 6.39 1.92 -14.38
C ARG A 11 6.60 2.99 -13.32
N VAL A 12 7.77 2.99 -12.68
CA VAL A 12 8.11 3.99 -11.66
C VAL A 12 8.48 5.31 -12.34
N ARG A 13 7.68 6.35 -12.13
CA ARG A 13 7.95 7.69 -12.65
C ARG A 13 9.04 8.40 -11.87
N ILE A 14 10.14 8.76 -12.53
CA ILE A 14 11.30 9.38 -11.89
C ILE A 14 11.78 10.63 -12.61
N TYR A 15 12.40 11.54 -11.84
CA TYR A 15 13.18 12.66 -12.36
C TYR A 15 14.53 12.71 -11.66
N VAL A 16 15.61 12.96 -12.42
CA VAL A 16 16.98 13.00 -11.89
C VAL A 16 17.47 14.44 -11.80
N THR A 17 18.05 14.83 -10.67
CA THR A 17 18.64 16.15 -10.43
C THR A 17 20.09 16.01 -9.98
N GLY A 18 20.89 17.05 -10.17
CA GLY A 18 22.25 17.10 -9.65
C GLY A 18 23.27 16.39 -10.53
N SER A 19 24.48 16.22 -10.01
CA SER A 19 25.55 15.51 -10.70
C SER A 19 26.46 14.78 -9.71
N CYS A 20 26.98 13.62 -10.12
CA CYS A 20 28.01 12.88 -9.39
C CYS A 20 28.81 12.01 -10.37
N ASP A 21 29.97 11.52 -9.92
CA ASP A 21 30.82 10.70 -10.78
C ASP A 21 30.17 9.34 -11.04
N GLY A 22 30.05 8.97 -12.32
CA GLY A 22 29.42 7.72 -12.76
C GLY A 22 27.93 7.83 -13.12
N LEU A 23 27.29 8.98 -12.87
CA LEU A 23 25.88 9.20 -13.21
C LEU A 23 25.61 9.09 -14.71
N ASP A 24 26.47 9.64 -15.56
CA ASP A 24 26.27 9.64 -17.02
C ASP A 24 26.14 8.23 -17.60
N ARG A 25 26.94 7.28 -17.08
CA ARG A 25 26.90 5.88 -17.51
C ARG A 25 25.63 5.17 -17.05
N LEU A 26 25.10 5.57 -15.89
CA LEU A 26 23.88 5.00 -15.32
C LEU A 26 22.63 5.56 -16.02
N ARG A 27 22.66 6.82 -16.44
CA ARG A 27 21.51 7.53 -17.02
C ARG A 27 20.92 6.80 -18.21
N ASP A 28 21.74 6.33 -19.15
CA ASP A 28 21.27 5.61 -20.34
C ASP A 28 20.59 4.28 -19.97
N GLY A 29 21.12 3.60 -18.94
CA GLY A 29 20.53 2.38 -18.38
C GLY A 29 19.18 2.64 -17.71
N LEU A 30 19.04 3.74 -16.96
CA LEU A 30 17.78 4.12 -16.33
C LEU A 30 16.73 4.58 -17.36
N ALA A 31 17.13 5.38 -18.35
CA ALA A 31 16.24 5.91 -19.37
C ALA A 31 15.63 4.83 -20.29
N SER A 32 16.38 3.74 -20.52
CA SER A 32 15.93 2.61 -21.34
C SER A 32 15.26 1.48 -20.55
N HIS A 33 15.22 1.57 -19.21
CA HIS A 33 14.73 0.48 -18.37
C HIS A 33 13.20 0.30 -18.49
N PRO A 34 12.69 -0.94 -18.71
CA PRO A 34 11.26 -1.18 -18.91
C PRO A 34 10.40 -0.88 -17.67
N GLU A 35 10.98 -0.92 -16.47
CA GLU A 35 10.26 -0.68 -15.21
C GLU A 35 10.25 0.81 -14.77
N LEU A 36 10.94 1.70 -15.48
CA LEU A 36 11.02 3.13 -15.15
C LEU A 36 10.34 3.97 -16.21
N ASP A 37 9.57 4.98 -15.82
CA ASP A 37 9.15 6.08 -16.70
C ASP A 37 10.06 7.29 -16.41
N PHE A 38 11.12 7.43 -17.21
CA PHE A 38 12.14 8.46 -17.04
C PHE A 38 11.63 9.80 -17.58
N VAL A 39 11.17 10.67 -16.69
CA VAL A 39 10.53 11.95 -17.06
C VAL A 39 11.55 12.95 -17.60
N GLY A 40 12.77 12.95 -17.04
CA GLY A 40 13.82 13.87 -17.45
C GLY A 40 14.95 13.96 -16.44
N TRP A 41 15.88 14.86 -16.71
CA TRP A 41 16.98 15.17 -15.81
C TRP A 41 17.41 16.63 -15.92
N SER A 42 18.06 17.15 -14.86
CA SER A 42 18.76 18.43 -14.88
C SER A 42 20.02 18.38 -14.01
N GLU A 43 21.01 19.20 -14.35
CA GLU A 43 22.23 19.32 -13.54
C GLU A 43 21.97 20.06 -12.22
N ASN A 44 20.95 20.91 -12.19
CA ASN A 44 20.59 21.73 -11.03
C ASN A 44 19.12 21.54 -10.65
N VAL A 45 18.80 21.63 -9.35
CA VAL A 45 17.42 21.55 -8.84
C VAL A 45 16.53 22.68 -9.36
N ALA A 46 17.08 23.88 -9.57
CA ALA A 46 16.34 25.04 -10.06
C ALA A 46 15.75 24.86 -11.47
N GLU A 47 16.39 24.03 -12.31
CA GLU A 47 15.89 23.69 -13.65
C GLU A 47 14.79 22.62 -13.60
N ALA A 48 14.76 21.84 -12.52
CA ALA A 48 13.80 20.75 -12.32
C ALA A 48 12.44 21.24 -11.82
N THR A 49 12.32 22.49 -11.36
CA THR A 49 11.14 23.02 -10.64
C THR A 49 9.81 22.68 -11.32
N ALA A 50 9.69 22.89 -12.63
CA ALA A 50 8.46 22.59 -13.37
C ALA A 50 8.12 21.10 -13.40
N ALA A 51 9.13 20.23 -13.53
CA ALA A 51 8.94 18.78 -13.54
C ALA A 51 8.64 18.24 -12.13
N LEU A 52 9.29 18.80 -11.10
CA LEU A 52 9.08 18.44 -9.70
C LEU A 52 7.68 18.85 -9.21
N ALA A 53 7.20 20.04 -9.59
CA ALA A 53 5.89 20.55 -9.15
C ALA A 53 4.71 20.00 -9.97
N GLY A 54 4.91 19.76 -11.27
CA GLY A 54 3.83 19.38 -12.20
C GLY A 54 3.72 17.88 -12.50
N GLY A 55 4.73 17.08 -12.13
CA GLY A 55 4.79 15.65 -12.43
C GLY A 55 4.26 14.79 -11.28
N HIS A 56 3.44 13.78 -11.59
CA HIS A 56 3.18 12.65 -10.67
C HIS A 56 4.43 11.77 -10.52
N LEU A 57 5.53 12.36 -10.04
CA LEU A 57 6.78 11.65 -9.77
C LEU A 57 6.59 10.75 -8.57
N GLN A 58 6.98 9.49 -8.70
CA GLN A 58 6.96 8.53 -7.60
C GLN A 58 8.26 8.55 -6.81
N VAL A 59 9.38 8.94 -7.45
CA VAL A 59 10.69 9.11 -6.81
C VAL A 59 11.44 10.27 -7.47
N VAL A 60 12.14 11.08 -6.68
CA VAL A 60 13.15 12.02 -7.18
C VAL A 60 14.51 11.41 -6.91
N VAL A 61 15.39 11.41 -7.92
CA VAL A 61 16.77 10.99 -7.76
C VAL A 61 17.63 12.24 -7.66
N HIS A 62 18.44 12.36 -6.62
CA HIS A 62 19.32 13.51 -6.43
C HIS A 62 20.78 13.07 -6.36
N ALA A 63 21.59 13.49 -7.33
CA ALA A 63 23.00 13.16 -7.41
C ALA A 63 23.87 14.28 -6.85
N THR A 64 24.84 13.95 -6.00
CA THR A 64 25.76 14.93 -5.41
C THR A 64 27.21 14.48 -5.46
N ARG A 65 28.12 15.45 -5.69
CA ARG A 65 29.57 15.29 -5.53
C ARG A 65 30.06 15.68 -4.14
N GLU A 66 29.17 16.23 -3.30
CA GLU A 66 29.54 16.67 -1.97
C GLU A 66 29.79 15.49 -1.03
N THR A 67 30.71 15.67 -0.10
CA THR A 67 31.03 14.67 0.94
C THR A 67 30.15 14.81 2.19
N SER A 68 29.30 15.84 2.22
CA SER A 68 28.33 16.19 3.26
C SER A 68 26.95 16.37 2.64
N LEU A 69 25.90 16.36 3.46
CA LEU A 69 24.53 16.49 2.99
C LEU A 69 24.29 17.82 2.22
N PRO A 70 23.82 17.79 0.96
CA PRO A 70 23.49 19.00 0.20
C PRO A 70 22.14 19.58 0.65
N ALA A 71 22.08 20.08 1.88
CA ALA A 71 20.84 20.46 2.56
C ALA A 71 20.00 21.50 1.79
N ALA A 72 20.66 22.47 1.13
CA ALA A 72 19.98 23.48 0.33
C ALA A 72 19.26 22.90 -0.90
N GLU A 73 19.88 21.92 -1.55
CA GLU A 73 19.30 21.25 -2.73
C GLU A 73 18.15 20.34 -2.33
N LEU A 74 18.30 19.58 -1.24
CA LEU A 74 17.23 18.75 -0.70
C LEU A 74 16.02 19.60 -0.25
N ALA A 75 16.27 20.74 0.39
CA ALA A 75 15.21 21.68 0.75
C ALA A 75 14.49 22.22 -0.49
N ALA A 76 15.22 22.62 -1.53
CA ALA A 76 14.64 23.08 -2.80
C ALA A 76 13.80 22.00 -3.51
N ILE A 77 14.22 20.74 -3.47
CA ILE A 77 13.39 19.62 -3.98
C ILE A 77 12.12 19.48 -3.14
N ARG A 78 12.25 19.54 -1.81
CA ARG A 78 11.14 19.35 -0.87
C ARG A 78 10.09 20.45 -0.95
N GLU A 79 10.48 21.67 -1.29
CA GLU A 79 9.54 22.78 -1.57
C GLU A 79 8.63 22.48 -2.77
N GLN A 80 9.09 21.68 -3.73
CA GLN A 80 8.35 21.38 -4.96
C GLN A 80 7.58 20.06 -4.87
N THR A 81 8.12 19.07 -4.15
CA THR A 81 7.50 17.74 -4.09
C THR A 81 7.73 16.99 -2.78
N ARG A 82 6.73 16.19 -2.41
CA ARG A 82 6.78 15.25 -1.30
C ARG A 82 7.23 13.85 -1.71
N SER A 83 7.54 13.61 -2.98
CA SER A 83 8.05 12.32 -3.44
C SER A 83 9.33 11.94 -2.68
N PRO A 84 9.53 10.64 -2.38
CA PRO A 84 10.75 10.16 -1.76
C PRO A 84 11.96 10.51 -2.62
N ILE A 85 13.07 10.87 -1.96
CA ILE A 85 14.33 11.23 -2.59
C ILE A 85 15.28 10.04 -2.45
N VAL A 86 15.83 9.55 -3.55
CA VAL A 86 16.95 8.59 -3.53
C VAL A 86 18.22 9.33 -3.93
N MET A 87 19.21 9.33 -3.04
CA MET A 87 20.47 10.03 -3.28
C MET A 87 21.46 9.14 -4.04
N LEU A 88 22.16 9.73 -5.01
CA LEU A 88 23.30 9.11 -5.68
C LEU A 88 24.57 9.86 -5.30
N ALA A 89 25.53 9.18 -4.71
CA ALA A 89 26.80 9.77 -4.33
C ALA A 89 27.97 8.97 -4.90
N SER A 90 29.10 9.63 -5.10
CA SER A 90 30.36 9.01 -5.49
C SER A 90 31.38 9.10 -4.36
N GLY A 91 31.98 7.97 -3.97
CA GLY A 91 32.97 7.90 -2.89
C GLY A 91 32.46 7.27 -1.58
N GLU A 92 33.35 7.12 -0.61
CA GLU A 92 33.09 6.41 0.66
C GLU A 92 33.00 7.39 1.85
N SER A 93 32.05 8.34 1.83
CA SER A 93 31.78 9.21 3.00
C SER A 93 30.70 8.57 3.87
N SER A 94 31.10 8.02 5.04
CA SER A 94 30.14 7.51 6.02
C SER A 94 29.27 8.63 6.60
N ALA A 95 29.84 9.83 6.76
CA ALA A 95 29.13 11.00 7.28
C ALA A 95 27.95 11.40 6.38
N LEU A 96 28.16 11.42 5.05
CA LEU A 96 27.08 11.69 4.09
C LEU A 96 25.96 10.64 4.21
N LEU A 97 26.32 9.36 4.34
CA LEU A 97 25.35 8.26 4.42
C LEU A 97 24.47 8.39 5.67
N ASP A 98 25.10 8.60 6.82
CA ASP A 98 24.41 8.72 8.11
C ASP A 98 23.50 9.96 8.11
N GLU A 99 24.02 11.13 7.71
CA GLU A 99 23.26 12.39 7.63
C GLU A 99 22.08 12.27 6.65
N ALA A 100 22.29 11.65 5.49
CA ALA A 100 21.26 11.51 4.48
C ALA A 100 20.14 10.56 4.92
N LEU A 101 20.45 9.43 5.56
CA LEU A 101 19.43 8.49 6.03
C LEU A 101 18.61 9.04 7.22
N GLU A 102 19.18 9.97 8.00
CA GLU A 102 18.45 10.69 9.06
C GLU A 102 17.62 11.88 8.53
N THR A 103 17.77 12.25 7.25
CA THR A 103 17.10 13.41 6.64
C THR A 103 15.70 13.09 6.13
N GLU A 104 14.74 13.96 6.45
CA GLU A 104 13.34 13.75 6.11
C GLU A 104 13.08 13.57 4.60
N GLY A 105 12.53 12.40 4.27
CA GLY A 105 12.10 12.00 2.95
C GLY A 105 13.25 11.74 1.96
N VAL A 106 14.48 11.61 2.45
CA VAL A 106 15.49 10.76 1.81
C VAL A 106 15.14 9.32 2.15
N ALA A 107 14.90 8.49 1.13
CA ALA A 107 14.45 7.11 1.28
C ALA A 107 15.59 6.10 1.20
N ASP A 108 16.65 6.43 0.45
CA ASP A 108 17.83 5.58 0.30
C ASP A 108 19.01 6.40 -0.25
N VAL A 109 20.22 5.88 -0.06
CA VAL A 109 21.47 6.45 -0.59
C VAL A 109 22.24 5.36 -1.31
N ILE A 110 22.59 5.63 -2.57
CA ILE A 110 23.28 4.69 -3.44
C ILE A 110 24.66 5.23 -3.79
N LEU A 111 25.69 4.47 -3.42
CA LEU A 111 27.07 4.77 -3.76
C LEU A 111 27.41 4.21 -5.14
N LEU A 112 27.76 5.09 -6.08
CA LEU A 112 28.22 4.73 -7.42
C LEU A 112 29.69 4.27 -7.39
N PRO A 113 30.11 3.34 -8.29
CA PRO A 113 29.34 2.80 -9.42
C PRO A 113 28.35 1.68 -9.03
N GLN A 114 27.19 1.66 -9.69
CA GLN A 114 26.19 0.58 -9.57
C GLN A 114 25.66 0.16 -10.93
N LEU A 115 25.16 -1.08 -11.01
CA LEU A 115 24.37 -1.53 -12.15
C LEU A 115 22.99 -0.85 -12.15
N ALA A 116 22.46 -0.57 -13.34
CA ALA A 116 21.14 0.03 -13.49
C ALA A 116 20.05 -0.75 -12.76
N GLU A 117 20.11 -2.08 -12.79
CA GLU A 117 19.19 -2.98 -12.08
C GLU A 117 19.16 -2.75 -10.56
N ASN A 118 20.32 -2.54 -9.92
CA ASN A 118 20.39 -2.28 -8.48
C ASN A 118 19.72 -0.95 -8.14
N VAL A 119 19.94 0.06 -8.98
CA VAL A 119 19.33 1.38 -8.82
C VAL A 119 17.83 1.30 -9.04
N VAL A 120 17.37 0.62 -10.09
CA VAL A 120 15.94 0.39 -10.36
C VAL A 120 15.27 -0.30 -9.16
N PHE A 121 15.91 -1.33 -8.59
CA PHE A 121 15.38 -2.01 -7.41
C PHE A 121 15.19 -1.06 -6.23
N ALA A 122 16.19 -0.23 -5.93
CA ALA A 122 16.12 0.79 -4.88
C ALA A 122 15.02 1.83 -5.16
N LEU A 123 14.88 2.29 -6.42
CA LEU A 123 13.83 3.22 -6.83
C LEU A 123 12.43 2.60 -6.68
N ARG A 124 12.26 1.31 -6.99
CA ARG A 124 10.99 0.60 -6.76
C ARG A 124 10.65 0.47 -5.29
N LYS A 125 11.65 0.14 -4.47
CA LYS A 125 11.49 0.08 -3.02
C LYS A 125 11.10 1.45 -2.46
N ALA A 126 11.78 2.52 -2.89
CA ALA A 126 11.47 3.90 -2.51
C ALA A 126 10.07 4.33 -2.97
N ALA A 127 9.67 4.01 -4.20
CA ALA A 127 8.33 4.30 -4.70
C ALA A 127 7.23 3.59 -3.90
N HIS A 128 7.48 2.35 -3.47
CA HIS A 128 6.54 1.59 -2.65
C HIS A 128 6.46 2.11 -1.21
N ALA A 129 7.61 2.42 -0.59
CA ALA A 129 7.66 3.05 0.73
C ALA A 129 7.05 4.47 0.71
N GLY A 130 7.33 5.24 -0.34
CA GLY A 130 6.74 6.56 -0.57
C GLY A 130 5.23 6.50 -0.75
N ARG A 131 4.69 5.47 -1.40
CA ARG A 131 3.24 5.23 -1.42
C ARG A 131 2.65 5.02 -0.02
N ARG A 132 3.37 4.36 0.88
CA ARG A 132 2.96 4.19 2.29
C ARG A 132 3.03 5.51 3.08
N LEU A 133 4.04 6.35 2.84
CA LEU A 133 4.19 7.66 3.49
C LEU A 133 3.25 8.73 2.92
N HIS A 134 2.98 8.72 1.62
CA HIS A 134 1.97 9.57 0.97
C HIS A 134 0.54 9.14 1.33
N ALA A 135 0.33 7.88 1.71
CA ALA A 135 -0.92 7.43 2.32
C ALA A 135 -1.16 8.06 3.73
N GLU A 136 -0.18 8.76 4.30
CA GLU A 136 -0.32 9.56 5.54
C GLU A 136 -0.47 11.08 5.27
N GLY A 137 -0.58 11.51 4.00
CA GLY A 137 -0.88 12.89 3.62
C GLY A 137 -2.40 13.22 3.69
N PRO A 138 -2.81 14.48 3.93
CA PRO A 138 -4.20 14.81 4.31
C PRO A 138 -5.30 14.60 3.24
N GLN A 139 -5.01 14.12 2.02
CA GLN A 139 -6.01 14.01 0.94
C GLN A 139 -5.85 12.83 -0.02
N ALA A 140 -5.33 11.68 0.44
CA ALA A 140 -5.73 10.39 -0.12
C ALA A 140 -6.39 9.61 1.01
N ARG A 141 -7.73 9.70 1.12
CA ARG A 141 -8.51 8.86 2.06
C ARG A 141 -8.45 7.43 1.56
N HIS A 142 -7.34 6.74 1.83
CA HIS A 142 -7.32 5.30 1.81
C HIS A 142 -7.97 4.82 3.10
N GLY A 143 -8.96 3.95 2.98
CA GLY A 143 -9.64 3.33 4.09
C GLY A 143 -8.66 2.65 5.03
N ARG A 144 -8.87 2.86 6.32
CA ARG A 144 -8.05 2.27 7.38
C ARG A 144 -8.49 0.83 7.63
N ILE A 145 -7.57 -0.12 7.58
CA ILE A 145 -7.80 -1.53 7.90
C ILE A 145 -7.51 -1.77 9.38
N VAL A 146 -8.56 -2.12 10.13
CA VAL A 146 -8.51 -2.50 11.54
C VAL A 146 -8.82 -3.99 11.65
N THR A 147 -7.80 -4.79 11.98
CA THR A 147 -7.96 -6.25 12.08
C THR A 147 -8.15 -6.64 13.54
N VAL A 148 -9.24 -7.35 13.83
CA VAL A 148 -9.53 -7.89 15.16
C VAL A 148 -9.06 -9.34 15.21
N PHE A 149 -8.09 -9.61 16.06
CA PHE A 149 -7.42 -10.91 16.13
C PHE A 149 -7.33 -11.46 17.56
N SER A 150 -7.34 -12.78 17.68
CA SER A 150 -7.08 -13.50 18.92
C SER A 150 -6.70 -14.94 18.58
N PRO A 151 -5.64 -15.49 19.20
CA PRO A 151 -5.20 -16.86 18.95
C PRO A 151 -6.13 -17.92 19.58
N LYS A 152 -7.13 -17.49 20.37
CA LYS A 152 -8.11 -18.37 21.01
C LYS A 152 -9.51 -18.15 20.39
N GLY A 153 -10.28 -19.24 20.28
CA GLY A 153 -11.72 -19.18 20.00
C GLY A 153 -12.49 -18.65 21.21
N GLY A 154 -13.68 -18.07 20.98
CA GLY A 154 -14.57 -17.65 22.07
C GLY A 154 -14.13 -16.43 22.88
N THR A 155 -13.08 -15.72 22.49
CA THR A 155 -12.60 -14.51 23.18
C THR A 155 -13.42 -13.25 22.93
N GLY A 156 -14.46 -13.33 22.08
CA GLY A 156 -15.29 -12.19 21.72
C GLY A 156 -14.77 -11.36 20.53
N LYS A 157 -13.95 -11.97 19.64
CA LYS A 157 -13.47 -11.32 18.39
C LYS A 157 -14.63 -10.80 17.53
N THR A 158 -15.53 -11.67 17.07
CA THR A 158 -16.70 -11.30 16.27
C THR A 158 -17.53 -10.22 16.95
N VAL A 159 -17.77 -10.37 18.25
CA VAL A 159 -18.50 -9.38 19.06
C VAL A 159 -17.83 -8.02 19.01
N THR A 160 -16.51 -7.99 19.17
CA THR A 160 -15.71 -6.76 19.17
C THR A 160 -15.68 -6.15 17.77
N ALA A 161 -15.42 -6.95 16.74
CA ALA A 161 -15.33 -6.52 15.34
C ALA A 161 -16.66 -5.94 14.84
N THR A 162 -17.76 -6.65 15.04
CA THR A 162 -19.11 -6.20 14.64
C THR A 162 -19.50 -4.90 15.32
N ASN A 163 -19.32 -4.79 16.63
CA ASN A 163 -19.67 -3.56 17.37
C ASN A 163 -18.75 -2.39 17.04
N LEU A 164 -17.45 -2.64 16.83
CA LEU A 164 -16.51 -1.62 16.39
C LEU A 164 -16.90 -1.07 15.01
N ALA A 165 -17.17 -1.96 14.05
CA ALA A 165 -17.60 -1.57 12.71
C ALA A 165 -18.92 -0.80 12.72
N ALA A 166 -19.91 -1.29 13.48
CA ALA A 166 -21.19 -0.63 13.64
C ALA A 166 -21.05 0.75 14.33
N SER A 167 -20.11 0.91 15.27
CA SER A 167 -19.83 2.19 15.92
C SER A 167 -19.27 3.22 14.94
N TYR A 168 -18.29 2.83 14.11
CA TYR A 168 -17.73 3.69 13.06
C TYR A 168 -18.81 4.15 12.07
N ALA A 169 -19.67 3.23 11.63
CA ALA A 169 -20.76 3.56 10.72
C ALA A 169 -21.81 4.47 11.39
N LYS A 170 -22.32 4.06 12.55
CA LYS A 170 -23.49 4.69 13.18
C LYS A 170 -23.17 6.03 13.82
N TYR A 171 -22.07 6.12 14.58
CA TYR A 171 -21.76 7.27 15.42
C TYR A 171 -20.72 8.18 14.78
N GLU A 172 -19.70 7.63 14.13
CA GLU A 172 -18.69 8.44 13.43
C GLU A 172 -19.07 8.78 11.98
N LYS A 173 -20.15 8.20 11.45
CA LYS A 173 -20.65 8.42 10.08
C LYS A 173 -19.59 8.14 9.00
N LYS A 174 -18.69 7.20 9.28
CA LYS A 174 -17.69 6.73 8.32
C LYS A 174 -18.32 5.69 7.40
N ARG A 175 -17.90 5.68 6.12
CA ARG A 175 -18.20 4.55 5.24
C ARG A 175 -17.42 3.35 5.75
N THR A 176 -18.09 2.39 6.34
CA THR A 176 -17.45 1.26 7.02
C THR A 176 -17.82 -0.05 6.35
N LEU A 177 -16.81 -0.88 6.10
CA LEU A 177 -16.97 -2.26 5.68
C LEU A 177 -16.56 -3.19 6.82
N LEU A 178 -17.38 -4.20 7.12
CA LEU A 178 -17.00 -5.36 7.92
C LEU A 178 -16.69 -6.53 6.97
N LEU A 179 -15.46 -7.03 7.03
CA LEU A 179 -15.07 -8.27 6.37
C LEU A 179 -15.03 -9.40 7.39
N ASP A 180 -15.78 -10.46 7.15
CA ASP A 180 -15.74 -11.67 7.98
C ASP A 180 -14.78 -12.69 7.36
N LEU A 181 -13.56 -12.73 7.88
CA LEU A 181 -12.51 -13.66 7.45
C LEU A 181 -12.40 -14.89 8.35
N ASP A 182 -13.39 -15.18 9.18
CA ASP A 182 -13.57 -16.57 9.62
C ASP A 182 -14.26 -17.36 8.50
N LEU A 183 -13.52 -17.59 7.41
CA LEU A 183 -14.06 -18.09 6.14
C LEU A 183 -14.79 -19.44 6.26
N GLN A 184 -14.52 -20.21 7.31
CA GLN A 184 -15.14 -21.51 7.52
C GLN A 184 -16.33 -21.45 8.48
N PHE A 185 -16.29 -20.56 9.48
CA PHE A 185 -17.24 -20.56 10.60
C PHE A 185 -17.73 -19.16 10.99
N GLY A 186 -17.65 -18.20 10.08
CA GLY A 186 -18.02 -16.80 10.30
C GLY A 186 -19.48 -16.60 10.65
N ASP A 187 -19.72 -15.79 11.67
CA ASP A 187 -21.02 -15.55 12.29
C ASP A 187 -21.38 -14.05 12.33
N ALA A 188 -20.58 -13.18 11.69
CA ALA A 188 -20.75 -11.73 11.79
C ALA A 188 -22.10 -11.24 11.25
N ALA A 189 -22.57 -11.80 10.12
CA ALA A 189 -23.87 -11.42 9.55
C ALA A 189 -25.05 -11.83 10.45
N ILE A 190 -24.99 -13.04 11.02
CA ILE A 190 -25.98 -13.54 11.97
C ILE A 190 -26.01 -12.66 13.21
N MET A 191 -24.83 -12.25 13.71
CA MET A 191 -24.71 -11.36 14.85
C MET A 191 -25.34 -9.97 14.60
N LEU A 192 -25.36 -9.52 13.35
CA LEU A 192 -26.05 -8.30 12.91
C LEU A 192 -27.54 -8.52 12.59
N GLY A 193 -28.06 -9.74 12.70
CA GLY A 193 -29.44 -10.07 12.33
C GLY A 193 -29.71 -9.99 10.82
N LEU A 194 -28.68 -10.23 10.00
CA LEU A 194 -28.76 -10.19 8.54
C LEU A 194 -28.80 -11.60 7.94
N GLU A 195 -29.55 -11.75 6.86
CA GLU A 195 -29.52 -12.92 5.98
C GLU A 195 -28.82 -12.51 4.67
N PRO A 196 -27.50 -12.68 4.55
CA PRO A 196 -26.77 -12.22 3.39
C PRO A 196 -26.98 -13.14 2.19
N GLU A 197 -27.33 -12.56 1.04
CA GLU A 197 -27.47 -13.29 -0.22
C GLU A 197 -26.12 -13.54 -0.93
N LYS A 198 -25.10 -12.75 -0.57
CA LYS A 198 -23.78 -12.75 -1.19
C LYS A 198 -22.70 -12.70 -0.12
N THR A 199 -21.59 -13.37 -0.39
CA THR A 199 -20.46 -13.55 0.51
C THR A 199 -19.15 -13.14 -0.16
N ILE A 200 -18.05 -13.18 0.60
CA ILE A 200 -16.70 -13.02 0.06
C ILE A 200 -16.46 -13.99 -1.09
N TYR A 201 -16.91 -15.24 -0.96
CA TYR A 201 -16.76 -16.26 -2.00
C TYR A 201 -17.43 -15.86 -3.32
N ASP A 202 -18.66 -15.38 -3.26
CA ASP A 202 -19.42 -14.98 -4.45
C ASP A 202 -18.72 -13.83 -5.18
N LEU A 203 -18.20 -12.86 -4.44
CA LEU A 203 -17.47 -11.72 -5.00
C LEU A 203 -16.20 -12.16 -5.73
N VAL A 204 -15.39 -13.03 -5.11
CA VAL A 204 -14.07 -13.41 -5.65
C VAL A 204 -14.14 -14.52 -6.70
N THR A 205 -15.29 -15.14 -6.91
CA THR A 205 -15.53 -16.13 -7.97
C THR A 205 -16.36 -15.59 -9.13
N ALA A 206 -17.12 -14.51 -8.91
CA ALA A 206 -17.84 -13.84 -9.98
C ALA A 206 -16.91 -13.40 -11.12
N PRO A 207 -17.37 -13.49 -12.38
CA PRO A 207 -16.60 -13.05 -13.54
C PRO A 207 -16.32 -11.54 -13.51
N GLY A 208 -15.29 -11.11 -14.25
CA GLY A 208 -14.86 -9.71 -14.32
C GLY A 208 -13.84 -9.31 -13.24
N GLU A 209 -13.15 -8.21 -13.47
CA GLU A 209 -12.16 -7.68 -12.53
C GLU A 209 -12.82 -7.21 -11.23
N LEU A 210 -12.07 -7.28 -10.13
CA LEU A 210 -12.52 -6.75 -8.85
C LEU A 210 -12.18 -5.25 -8.79
N ASP A 211 -13.23 -4.43 -8.78
CA ASP A 211 -13.22 -2.99 -8.62
C ASP A 211 -14.29 -2.54 -7.61
N SER A 212 -14.38 -1.22 -7.37
CA SER A 212 -15.27 -0.64 -6.35
C SER A 212 -16.75 -0.81 -6.68
N GLU A 213 -17.12 -0.77 -7.96
CA GLU A 213 -18.50 -1.00 -8.42
C GLU A 213 -18.92 -2.44 -8.17
N LYS A 214 -18.05 -3.40 -8.53
CA LYS A 214 -18.28 -4.81 -8.25
C LYS A 214 -18.35 -5.07 -6.75
N LEU A 215 -17.45 -4.51 -5.94
CA LEU A 215 -17.52 -4.66 -4.48
C LEU A 215 -18.85 -4.16 -3.93
N ALA A 216 -19.30 -2.96 -4.32
CA ALA A 216 -20.56 -2.37 -3.87
C ALA A 216 -21.78 -3.25 -4.23
N GLY A 217 -21.73 -3.98 -5.35
CA GLY A 217 -22.80 -4.90 -5.76
C GLY A 217 -22.90 -6.20 -4.95
N TYR A 218 -21.93 -6.50 -4.07
CA TYR A 218 -21.86 -7.76 -3.31
C TYR A 218 -21.93 -7.58 -1.80
N VAL A 219 -21.81 -6.36 -1.29
CA VAL A 219 -21.99 -6.10 0.14
C VAL A 219 -23.47 -6.10 0.53
N THR A 220 -23.74 -6.44 1.78
CA THR A 220 -25.07 -6.26 2.40
C THR A 220 -25.01 -5.07 3.35
N THR A 221 -25.92 -4.12 3.21
CA THR A 221 -25.96 -2.93 4.07
C THR A 221 -26.89 -3.13 5.26
N HIS A 222 -26.35 -3.03 6.47
CA HIS A 222 -27.13 -3.01 7.70
C HIS A 222 -27.82 -1.65 7.92
N THR A 223 -28.94 -1.64 8.64
CA THR A 223 -29.75 -0.43 8.92
C THR A 223 -28.98 0.71 9.60
N CYS A 224 -27.85 0.43 10.25
CA CYS A 224 -26.99 1.45 10.86
C CYS A 224 -26.02 2.14 9.88
N GLY A 225 -26.01 1.75 8.61
CA GLY A 225 -25.10 2.25 7.57
C GLY A 225 -23.77 1.49 7.48
N LEU A 226 -23.66 0.33 8.12
CA LEU A 226 -22.52 -0.57 8.00
C LEU A 226 -22.72 -1.49 6.80
N ASP A 227 -21.74 -1.54 5.90
CA ASP A 227 -21.68 -2.57 4.88
C ASP A 227 -20.94 -3.79 5.43
N ILE A 228 -21.43 -5.00 5.11
CA ILE A 228 -20.77 -6.25 5.45
C ILE A 228 -20.55 -7.09 4.19
N LEU A 229 -19.37 -7.71 4.10
CA LEU A 229 -19.10 -8.81 3.20
C LEU A 229 -18.81 -10.06 4.05
N PRO A 230 -19.79 -10.95 4.20
CA PRO A 230 -19.71 -12.06 5.14
C PRO A 230 -18.90 -13.24 4.61
N ALA A 231 -18.50 -14.11 5.52
CA ALA A 231 -17.84 -15.37 5.21
C ALA A 231 -18.73 -16.24 4.29
N PRO A 232 -18.13 -17.17 3.51
CA PRO A 232 -18.87 -18.15 2.72
C PRO A 232 -19.91 -18.93 3.55
N LEU A 233 -21.05 -19.25 2.94
CA LEU A 233 -22.11 -20.03 3.60
C LEU A 233 -21.71 -21.49 3.84
N ARG A 234 -20.75 -22.00 3.07
CA ARG A 234 -20.27 -23.38 3.12
C ARG A 234 -18.77 -23.38 3.42
N PRO A 235 -18.29 -24.10 4.44
CA PRO A 235 -16.87 -24.10 4.82
C PRO A 235 -15.91 -24.52 3.70
N GLU A 236 -16.33 -25.39 2.79
CA GLU A 236 -15.54 -25.84 1.64
C GLU A 236 -15.25 -24.73 0.63
N ASP A 237 -16.09 -23.69 0.56
CA ASP A 237 -15.90 -22.57 -0.36
C ASP A 237 -14.78 -21.62 0.12
N ALA A 238 -14.34 -21.75 1.39
CA ALA A 238 -13.23 -20.99 1.96
C ALA A 238 -11.92 -21.17 1.18
N GLU A 239 -11.66 -22.37 0.63
CA GLU A 239 -10.42 -22.66 -0.12
C GLU A 239 -10.29 -21.83 -1.41
N LEU A 240 -11.42 -21.34 -1.94
CA LEU A 240 -11.47 -20.56 -3.17
C LEU A 240 -11.22 -19.06 -2.93
N VAL A 241 -11.19 -18.64 -1.67
CA VAL A 241 -10.76 -17.31 -1.22
C VAL A 241 -9.25 -17.33 -0.99
N THR A 242 -8.50 -17.18 -2.08
CA THR A 242 -7.03 -17.23 -2.04
C THR A 242 -6.42 -15.94 -1.52
N GLU A 243 -5.16 -16.02 -1.09
CA GLU A 243 -4.36 -14.86 -0.65
C GLU A 243 -4.32 -13.71 -1.67
N SER A 244 -4.17 -14.04 -2.95
CA SER A 244 -4.14 -13.06 -4.04
C SER A 244 -5.48 -12.37 -4.25
N LYS A 245 -6.59 -13.11 -4.15
CA LYS A 245 -7.95 -12.56 -4.26
C LYS A 245 -8.26 -11.66 -3.08
N LEU A 246 -7.91 -12.08 -1.87
CA LEU A 246 -8.12 -11.28 -0.67
C LEU A 246 -7.24 -10.01 -0.66
N THR A 247 -5.99 -10.12 -1.10
CA THR A 247 -5.10 -8.97 -1.33
C THR A 247 -5.80 -7.91 -2.20
N ARG A 248 -6.33 -8.33 -3.34
CA ARG A 248 -7.03 -7.42 -4.26
C ARG A 248 -8.31 -6.84 -3.65
N LEU A 249 -9.06 -7.66 -2.90
CA LEU A 249 -10.25 -7.22 -2.18
C LEU A 249 -9.92 -6.11 -1.17
N LEU A 250 -8.87 -6.29 -0.37
CA LEU A 250 -8.45 -5.29 0.61
C LEU A 250 -8.02 -3.99 -0.07
N GLU A 251 -7.28 -4.05 -1.18
CA GLU A 251 -6.90 -2.86 -1.96
C GLU A 251 -8.14 -2.07 -2.44
N VAL A 252 -9.10 -2.75 -3.07
CA VAL A 252 -10.34 -2.14 -3.55
C VAL A 252 -11.19 -1.59 -2.40
N ALA A 253 -11.24 -2.31 -1.28
CA ALA A 253 -11.95 -1.87 -0.10
C ALA A 253 -11.33 -0.58 0.49
N ARG A 254 -9.99 -0.47 0.51
CA ARG A 254 -9.29 0.77 0.90
C ARG A 254 -9.60 1.94 -0.01
N GLU A 255 -9.91 1.72 -1.27
CA GLU A 255 -10.32 2.81 -2.18
C GLU A 255 -11.78 3.24 -1.95
N SER A 256 -12.60 2.33 -1.41
CA SER A 256 -14.07 2.47 -1.36
C SER A 256 -14.62 2.88 0.01
N TYR A 257 -13.91 2.59 1.09
CA TYR A 257 -14.37 2.79 2.47
C TYR A 257 -13.42 3.71 3.25
N ASP A 258 -13.93 4.36 4.29
CA ASP A 258 -13.11 5.11 5.25
C ASP A 258 -12.46 4.17 6.29
N VAL A 259 -13.17 3.10 6.66
CA VAL A 259 -12.71 2.09 7.62
C VAL A 259 -13.14 0.70 7.14
N ILE A 260 -12.22 -0.25 7.22
CA ILE A 260 -12.45 -1.66 6.96
C ILE A 260 -12.11 -2.39 8.26
N VAL A 261 -13.12 -2.91 8.94
CA VAL A 261 -12.93 -3.78 10.10
C VAL A 261 -12.89 -5.21 9.60
N VAL A 262 -11.86 -5.95 10.02
CA VAL A 262 -11.69 -7.34 9.61
C VAL A 262 -11.81 -8.24 10.84
N ASP A 263 -12.82 -9.10 10.83
CA ASP A 263 -12.95 -10.18 11.81
C ASP A 263 -12.19 -11.41 11.31
N THR A 264 -11.50 -12.12 12.18
CA THR A 264 -10.59 -13.20 11.79
C THR A 264 -10.82 -14.48 12.56
N SER A 265 -10.56 -15.62 11.92
CA SER A 265 -10.47 -16.90 12.61
C SER A 265 -9.25 -16.94 13.54
N PRO A 266 -9.20 -17.85 14.53
CA PRO A 266 -8.04 -17.98 15.42
C PRO A 266 -6.81 -18.62 14.73
N PHE A 267 -6.91 -19.00 13.45
CA PHE A 267 -5.89 -19.77 12.74
C PHE A 267 -5.04 -18.90 11.82
N PHE A 268 -3.73 -19.18 11.78
CA PHE A 268 -2.81 -18.56 10.82
C PHE A 268 -2.81 -19.34 9.51
N HIS A 269 -3.44 -18.75 8.48
CA HIS A 269 -3.53 -19.30 7.13
C HIS A 269 -3.33 -18.17 6.11
N GLY A 270 -3.07 -18.50 4.83
CA GLY A 270 -2.65 -17.54 3.80
C GLY A 270 -3.50 -16.25 3.74
N PRO A 271 -4.83 -16.35 3.59
CA PRO A 271 -5.73 -15.19 3.64
C PRO A 271 -5.56 -14.30 4.90
N MET A 272 -5.43 -14.92 6.07
CA MET A 272 -5.21 -14.20 7.31
C MET A 272 -3.87 -13.45 7.31
N LEU A 273 -2.79 -14.10 6.86
CA LEU A 273 -1.47 -13.48 6.75
C LEU A 273 -1.46 -12.28 5.79
N ALA A 274 -2.08 -12.41 4.62
CA ALA A 274 -2.20 -11.29 3.67
C ALA A 274 -3.00 -10.10 4.23
N THR A 275 -3.94 -10.37 5.14
CA THR A 275 -4.66 -9.33 5.88
C THR A 275 -3.75 -8.65 6.89
N LEU A 276 -2.98 -9.42 7.68
CA LEU A 276 -2.04 -8.86 8.64
C LEU A 276 -0.98 -7.98 7.97
N ASP A 277 -0.45 -8.39 6.82
CA ASP A 277 0.53 -7.60 6.05
C ASP A 277 0.01 -6.22 5.60
N ARG A 278 -1.31 -6.05 5.55
CA ARG A 278 -2.02 -4.84 5.09
C ARG A 278 -2.76 -4.11 6.21
N THR A 279 -2.69 -4.63 7.42
CA THR A 279 -3.37 -4.08 8.59
C THR A 279 -2.71 -2.78 9.01
N ASP A 280 -3.48 -1.70 9.19
CA ASP A 280 -2.98 -0.45 9.77
C ASP A 280 -3.02 -0.51 11.30
N GLU A 281 -4.04 -1.17 11.86
CA GLU A 281 -4.19 -1.39 13.30
C GLU A 281 -4.62 -2.82 13.61
N LEU A 282 -3.85 -3.49 14.47
CA LEU A 282 -4.20 -4.81 14.98
C LEU A 282 -4.80 -4.67 16.39
N LEU A 283 -6.10 -4.95 16.52
CA LEU A 283 -6.78 -5.04 17.80
C LEU A 283 -6.72 -6.49 18.30
N MET A 284 -5.85 -6.74 19.27
CA MET A 284 -5.72 -8.06 19.88
C MET A 284 -6.70 -8.24 21.05
N VAL A 285 -7.58 -9.23 20.95
CA VAL A 285 -8.53 -9.58 22.01
C VAL A 285 -7.93 -10.69 22.86
N CYS A 286 -7.66 -10.38 24.13
CA CYS A 286 -7.06 -11.31 25.08
C CYS A 286 -8.07 -11.74 26.15
N ALA A 287 -8.09 -13.02 26.48
CA ALA A 287 -8.71 -13.53 27.70
C ALA A 287 -7.63 -13.72 28.78
N LEU A 288 -8.01 -13.55 30.05
CA LEU A 288 -7.13 -13.60 31.22
C LEU A 288 -6.80 -15.03 31.68
N ASP A 289 -7.24 -16.05 30.95
CA ASP A 289 -7.19 -17.47 31.32
C ASP A 289 -5.95 -18.22 30.80
#